data_AF-A0A2G6R3J8-F1
#
_entry.id   AF-A0A2G6R3J8-F1
#
_cell.length_a   1.000
_cell.length_b   1.000
_cell.length_c   1.000
_cell.angle_alpha   90.00
_cell.angle_beta   90.00
_cell.angle_gamma   90.00
#
_symmetry.space_group_name_H-M   'P 1'
#
loop_
_entity.id
_entity.type
_entity.pdbx_description
1 polymer ?
#
loop_
_entity_poly.entity_id
_entity_poly.type
_entity_poly.pdbx_seq_one_letter_code
_entity_poly.pdbx_strand_id
1 'polypeptide(L)' 'MKNYLFLTKDGFTFDKGDNETNNMQVLGTGMGDNIIEAFKDFKYNQSNILNLSFDDILAVEYVGDFIINLEL' A
#
# COMPACT_ATOMS: atom_id res chain seq x y z
N MET A 1 3.68 -15.44 10.38
CA MET A 1 3.09 -14.41 9.51
C MET A 1 3.48 -13.01 9.95
N LYS A 2 4.09 -12.29 9.02
CA LYS A 2 4.47 -10.89 9.11
C LYS A 2 3.44 -10.04 8.38
N ASN A 3 3.35 -8.77 8.75
CA ASN A 3 2.44 -7.82 8.13
C ASN A 3 3.23 -6.79 7.31
N TYR A 4 2.71 -6.44 6.15
CA TYR A 4 3.30 -5.45 5.25
C TYR A 4 2.28 -4.39 4.87
N LEU A 5 2.73 -3.14 4.86
CA LEU A 5 2.04 -2.01 4.26
C LEU A 5 2.62 -1.76 2.88
N PHE A 6 1.78 -1.73 1.86
CA PHE A 6 2.16 -1.44 0.49
C PHE A 6 1.85 0.02 0.15
N LEU A 7 2.83 0.69 -0.44
CA LEU A 7 2.82 2.12 -0.74
C LEU A 7 3.20 2.35 -2.20
N THR A 8 2.81 3.47 -2.77
CA THR A 8 3.36 3.96 -4.03
C THR A 8 3.65 5.46 -3.95
N LYS A 9 4.58 5.93 -4.77
CA LYS A 9 4.81 7.35 -5.04
C LYS A 9 4.16 7.79 -6.35
N ASP A 10 3.58 6.86 -7.10
CA ASP A 10 3.05 7.11 -8.43
C ASP A 10 1.83 8.03 -8.38
N GLY A 11 1.68 8.86 -9.41
CA GLY A 11 0.64 9.86 -9.51
C GLY A 11 1.08 11.26 -9.09
N PHE A 12 0.43 12.27 -9.66
CA PHE A 12 0.69 13.66 -9.37
C PHE A 12 -0.01 14.10 -8.09
N THR A 13 0.67 14.90 -7.29
CA THR A 13 0.08 15.53 -6.10
C THR A 13 0.53 16.99 -6.04
N PHE A 14 -0.40 17.85 -5.64
CA PHE A 14 -0.21 19.30 -5.64
C PHE A 14 -0.57 19.88 -4.28
N ASP A 15 0.16 20.92 -3.85
CA ASP A 15 -0.23 21.71 -2.69
C ASP A 15 -1.39 22.69 -3.03
N LYS A 16 -1.83 23.49 -2.05
CA LYS A 16 -2.92 24.48 -2.26
C LYS A 16 -2.58 25.59 -3.25
N GLY A 17 -1.31 25.74 -3.63
CA GLY A 17 -0.82 26.72 -4.60
C GLY A 17 -0.44 26.09 -5.94
N ASP A 18 -0.92 24.88 -6.23
CA ASP A 18 -0.64 24.13 -7.46
C ASP A 18 0.83 23.78 -7.67
N ASN A 19 1.65 23.79 -6.62
CA ASN A 19 3.03 23.31 -6.71
C ASN A 19 3.06 21.79 -6.59
N GLU A 20 3.80 21.13 -7.47
CA GLU A 20 4.07 19.69 -7.35
C GLU A 20 4.78 19.41 -6.02
N THR A 21 4.31 18.39 -5.31
CA THR A 21 4.88 17.99 -4.02
C THR A 21 5.05 16.48 -3.92
N ASN A 22 5.77 16.03 -2.90
CA ASN A 22 6.04 14.62 -2.71
C ASN A 22 4.76 13.85 -2.42
N ASN A 23 4.60 12.73 -3.11
CA ASN A 23 3.47 11.83 -2.96
C ASN A 23 3.89 10.53 -2.27
N MET A 24 3.06 10.05 -1.35
CA MET A 24 3.16 8.71 -0.80
C MET A 24 1.74 8.22 -0.47
N GLN A 25 1.25 7.32 -1.30
CA GLN A 25 -0.10 6.79 -1.20
C GLN A 25 -0.06 5.41 -0.56
N VAL A 26 -0.98 5.18 0.38
CA VAL A 26 -1.20 3.86 0.95
C VAL A 26 -2.06 3.06 -0.01
N LEU A 27 -1.52 1.94 -0.50
CA LEU A 27 -2.26 1.02 -1.34
C LEU A 27 -3.06 0.03 -0.50
N GLY A 28 -2.49 -0.46 0.61
CA GLY A 28 -3.18 -1.39 1.49
C GLY A 28 -2.21 -2.30 2.24
N THR A 29 -2.73 -3.37 2.83
CA THR A 29 -1.94 -4.30 3.64
C THR A 29 -1.97 -5.72 3.07
N GLY A 30 -0.97 -6.52 3.42
CA GLY A 30 -0.98 -7.96 3.19
C GLY A 30 -0.17 -8.71 4.23
N MET A 31 -0.48 -9.99 4.41
CA MET A 31 0.16 -10.87 5.39
C MET A 31 0.83 -12.07 4.72
N GLY A 32 1.98 -12.49 5.26
CA GLY A 32 2.70 -13.68 4.76
C GLY A 32 3.96 -13.97 5.55
N ASP A 33 4.62 -15.10 5.33
CA ASP A 33 5.88 -15.41 6.03
C ASP A 33 7.07 -14.63 5.43
N ASN A 34 6.89 -14.09 4.24
CA ASN A 34 7.82 -13.20 3.55
C ASN A 34 7.06 -12.17 2.68
N ILE A 35 7.79 -11.19 2.14
CA ILE A 35 7.24 -10.11 1.31
C ILE A 35 6.51 -10.61 0.04
N ILE A 36 6.95 -11.72 -0.56
CA ILE A 36 6.33 -12.26 -1.78
C ILE A 36 4.94 -12.81 -1.48
N GLU A 37 4.81 -13.55 -0.38
CA GLU A 37 3.53 -14.06 0.08
C GLU A 37 2.59 -12.94 0.49
N ALA A 38 3.09 -11.97 1.27
CA ALA A 38 2.31 -10.80 1.67
C ALA A 38 1.83 -9.98 0.46
N PHE A 39 2.64 -9.87 -0.60
CA PHE A 39 2.22 -9.17 -1.82
C PHE A 39 1.16 -9.94 -2.62
N LYS A 40 1.18 -11.29 -2.59
CA LYS A 40 0.11 -12.11 -3.17
C LYS A 40 -1.19 -11.94 -2.40
N ASP A 41 -1.13 -11.98 -1.06
CA ASP A 41 -2.26 -11.75 -0.18
C ASP A 41 -2.88 -10.36 -0.40
N PHE A 42 -2.04 -9.31 -0.43
CA PHE A 42 -2.47 -7.95 -0.77
C PHE A 42 -3.23 -7.88 -2.10
N LYS A 43 -2.69 -8.46 -3.18
CA LYS A 43 -3.36 -8.46 -4.50
C LYS A 43 -4.67 -9.24 -4.52
N TYR A 44 -4.76 -10.32 -3.74
CA TYR A 44 -5.97 -11.13 -3.64
C TYR A 44 -7.09 -10.36 -2.91
N ASN A 45 -6.77 -9.74 -1.78
CA ASN A 45 -7.73 -9.02 -0.95
C ASN A 45 -8.09 -7.64 -1.51
N GLN A 46 -7.21 -7.04 -2.32
CA GLN A 46 -7.42 -5.76 -2.98
C GLN A 46 -7.43 -5.89 -4.50
N SER A 47 -8.36 -6.70 -5.01
CA SER A 47 -8.46 -7.03 -6.45
C SER A 47 -8.57 -5.80 -7.36
N ASN A 48 -9.10 -4.69 -6.85
CA ASN A 48 -9.19 -3.40 -7.56
C ASN A 48 -7.80 -2.87 -8.00
N ILE A 49 -6.75 -3.19 -7.23
CA ILE A 49 -5.37 -2.75 -7.49
C ILE A 49 -4.82 -3.32 -8.80
N LEU A 50 -5.33 -4.49 -9.24
CA LEU A 50 -4.88 -5.16 -10.45
C LEU A 50 -5.27 -4.40 -11.73
N ASN A 51 -6.23 -3.49 -11.63
CA ASN A 51 -6.67 -2.64 -12.73
C ASN A 51 -5.93 -1.29 -12.75
N LEU A 52 -5.02 -1.05 -11.80
CA LEU A 52 -4.27 0.19 -11.67
C LEU A 52 -2.85 0.01 -12.24
N SER A 53 -2.36 1.03 -12.92
CA SER A 53 -1.02 1.06 -13.51
C SER A 53 -0.02 1.73 -12.57
N PHE A 54 0.33 1.04 -11.48
CA PHE A 54 1.43 1.43 -10.61
C PHE A 54 2.70 0.67 -11.01
N ASP A 55 3.78 1.40 -11.23
CA ASP A 55 5.09 0.88 -11.63
C ASP A 55 5.95 0.60 -10.38
N ASP A 56 5.90 1.49 -9.39
CA ASP A 56 6.74 1.41 -8.18
C ASP A 56 5.88 1.17 -6.92
N ILE A 57 5.94 -0.06 -6.39
CA ILE A 57 5.33 -0.44 -5.11
C ILE A 57 6.42 -0.66 -4.06
N LEU A 58 6.35 0.10 -2.96
CA LEU A 58 7.18 -0.08 -1.77
C LEU A 58 6.45 -0.94 -0.74
N ALA A 59 7.20 -1.73 0.03
CA ALA A 59 6.66 -2.51 1.13
C ALA A 59 7.39 -2.20 2.44
N VAL A 60 6.63 -1.97 3.51
CA VAL A 60 7.16 -1.75 4.86
C VAL A 60 6.62 -2.84 5.77
N GLU A 61 7.52 -3.64 6.35
CA GLU A 61 7.15 -4.59 7.41
C GLU A 61 6.83 -3.81 8.69
N TYR A 62 5.70 -4.11 9.33
CA TYR A 62 5.34 -3.52 10.62
C TYR A 62 5.09 -4.59 11.68
N VAL A 63 5.40 -4.25 12.93
CA VAL A 63 5.26 -5.14 14.09
C VAL A 63 4.20 -4.55 15.03
N GLY A 64 3.24 -5.38 15.43
CA GLY A 64 2.13 -5.00 16.31
C GLY A 64 0.87 -4.52 15.57
N ASP A 65 -0.10 -4.04 16.34
CA ASP A 65 -1.39 -3.54 15.84
C ASP A 65 -1.22 -2.14 15.27
N PHE A 66 -0.81 -2.06 14.01
CA PHE A 66 -0.52 -0.78 13.35
C PHE A 66 -1.73 -0.20 12.59
N ILE A 67 -2.50 -1.05 11.90
CA ILE A 67 -3.69 -0.65 11.15
C ILE A 67 -4.87 -1.47 11.66
N ILE A 68 -5.86 -0.78 12.23
CA ILE A 68 -7.07 -1.39 12.77
C ILE A 68 -8.22 -1.10 11.80
N ASN A 69 -8.70 -2.14 11.12
CA ASN A 69 -9.90 -2.04 10.30
C ASN A 69 -11.11 -2.21 11.20
N LEU A 70 -11.90 -1.15 11.37
CA LEU A 70 -13.18 -1.19 12.05
C LEU A 70 -14.28 -1.35 10.99
N GLU A 71 -15.06 -2.41 11.10
CA GLU A 71 -16.29 -2.59 10.32
C GLU A 71 -17.48 -2.02 11.09
N LEU A 72 -18.53 -1.64 10.36
CA LEU A 72 -19.79 -1.11 10.91
C LEU A 72 -20.91 -2.13 10.70
#